data_AF-A0A351HUN0-F1
#
_entry.id   AF-A0A351HUN0-F1
#
_cell.length_a   1.000
_cell.length_b   1.000
_cell.length_c   1.000
_cell.angle_alpha   90.00
_cell.angle_beta   90.00
_cell.angle_gamma   90.00
#
_symmetry.space_group_name_H-M   'P 1'
#
loop_
_entity.id
_entity.type
_entity.pdbx_description
1 polymer ?
#
loop_
_entity_poly.entity_id
_entity_poly.type
_entity_poly.pdbx_seq_one_letter_code
_entity_poly.pdbx_strand_id
1 'polypeptide(L)'
;MGGHQSPSCRAFIRTLFQSAANLVILPIQDICGYGCDTRMNEPGTTANNWVFRMTRDGLLQIDVDWYNRINHLYHRKALSVI
;
A
#
# COMPACT_ATOMS: atom_id res chain seq x y z
N MET A 1 -4.61 -15.21 -4.89
CA MET A 1 -5.42 -14.76 -3.73
C MET A 1 -5.07 -13.30 -3.49
N GLY A 2 -5.97 -12.37 -3.80
CA GLY A 2 -5.79 -10.93 -3.57
C GLY A 2 -6.15 -10.52 -2.14
N GLY A 3 -6.24 -9.21 -1.89
CA GLY A 3 -6.63 -8.63 -0.60
C GLY A 3 -5.47 -8.15 0.28
N HIS A 4 -5.79 -7.50 1.40
CA HIS A 4 -4.86 -6.82 2.30
C HIS A 4 -3.77 -7.72 2.95
N GLN A 5 -3.92 -9.05 2.83
CA GLN A 5 -2.94 -10.05 3.28
C GLN A 5 -2.23 -10.78 2.13
N SER A 6 -2.43 -10.34 0.88
CA SER A 6 -1.81 -10.92 -0.32
C SER A 6 -0.29 -11.09 -0.14
N PRO A 7 0.24 -12.33 -0.23
CA PRO A 7 1.67 -12.59 -0.07
C PRO A 7 2.51 -11.84 -1.11
N SER A 8 2.03 -11.72 -2.34
CA SER A 8 2.73 -11.03 -3.43
C SER A 8 2.85 -9.53 -3.15
N CYS A 9 1.75 -8.86 -2.80
CA CYS A 9 1.77 -7.42 -2.45
C CYS A 9 2.67 -7.17 -1.25
N ARG A 10 2.57 -8.00 -0.21
CA ARG A 10 3.40 -7.89 0.99
C ARG A 10 4.88 -8.10 0.70
N ALA A 11 5.24 -8.96 -0.24
CA ALA A 11 6.64 -9.15 -0.64
C ALA A 11 7.21 -7.86 -1.25
N PHE A 12 6.52 -7.24 -2.20
CA PHE A 12 6.94 -5.96 -2.79
C PHE A 12 7.04 -4.85 -1.75
N ILE A 13 6.02 -4.70 -0.90
CA ILE A 13 6.02 -3.69 0.16
C ILE A 13 7.20 -3.89 1.12
N ARG A 14 7.47 -5.13 1.55
CA ARG A 14 8.61 -5.41 2.43
C ARG A 14 9.95 -5.10 1.77
N THR A 15 10.10 -5.35 0.47
CA THR A 15 11.32 -5.01 -0.28
C THR A 15 11.50 -3.49 -0.35
N LEU A 16 10.44 -2.73 -0.62
CA LEU A 16 10.49 -1.26 -0.58
C LEU A 16 10.90 -0.78 0.82
N PHE A 17 10.34 -1.39 1.86
CA PHE A 17 10.67 -1.02 3.24
C PHE A 17 12.12 -1.35 3.63
N GLN A 18 12.75 -2.35 3.02
CA GLN A 18 14.17 -2.67 3.25
C GLN A 18 15.15 -1.77 2.51
N SER A 19 14.68 -1.02 1.50
CA SER A 19 15.54 -0.20 0.65
C SER A 19 16.26 0.91 1.42
N ALA A 20 17.37 1.41 0.88
CA ALA A 20 18.07 2.59 1.41
C ALA A 20 17.34 3.93 1.16
N ALA A 21 16.15 3.91 0.53
CA ALA A 21 15.41 5.13 0.23
C ALA A 21 14.92 5.82 1.52
N ASN A 22 15.11 7.13 1.62
CA ASN A 22 14.67 7.95 2.76
C ASN A 22 13.13 7.99 2.91
N LEU A 23 12.39 7.88 1.81
CA LEU A 23 10.93 7.93 1.79
C LEU A 23 10.38 6.77 0.95
N VAL A 24 9.40 6.07 1.50
CA VAL A 24 8.61 5.04 0.80
C VAL A 24 7.17 5.50 0.77
N ILE A 25 6.58 5.53 -0.42
CA ILE A 25 5.18 5.85 -0.66
C ILE A 25 4.53 4.62 -1.28
N LEU A 26 3.37 4.25 -0.77
CA LEU A 26 2.56 3.15 -1.30
C LEU A 26 1.23 3.71 -1.82
N PRO A 27 0.74 3.29 -2.99
CA PRO A 27 -0.64 3.55 -3.37
C PRO A 27 -1.57 2.71 -2.48
N ILE A 28 -2.74 3.27 -2.15
CA ILE A 28 -3.69 2.60 -1.25
C ILE A 28 -4.21 1.28 -1.85
N GLN A 29 -4.24 1.16 -3.18
CA GLN A 29 -4.63 -0.07 -3.89
C GLN A 29 -3.72 -1.25 -3.54
N ASP A 30 -2.41 -1.04 -3.43
CA ASP A 30 -1.45 -2.08 -3.04
C ASP A 30 -1.62 -2.48 -1.57
N ILE A 31 -1.97 -1.51 -0.72
CA ILE A 31 -2.25 -1.74 0.69
C ILE A 31 -3.48 -2.64 0.86
N CYS A 32 -4.52 -2.41 0.06
CA CYS A 32 -5.73 -3.23 0.04
C CYS A 32 -5.56 -4.52 -0.79
N GLY A 33 -4.45 -4.67 -1.52
CA GLY A 33 -4.18 -5.81 -2.40
C GLY A 33 -5.19 -5.95 -3.53
N TYR A 34 -5.64 -4.83 -4.09
CA TYR A 34 -6.59 -4.78 -5.21
C TYR A 34 -5.92 -5.08 -6.56
N GLY A 35 -6.74 -5.43 -7.55
CA GLY A 35 -6.31 -5.75 -8.89
C GLY A 35 -6.34 -4.56 -9.85
N CYS A 36 -6.25 -4.85 -11.14
CA CYS A 36 -6.26 -3.87 -12.23
C CYS A 36 -7.57 -3.09 -12.34
N ASP A 37 -8.66 -3.61 -11.79
CA ASP A 37 -9.97 -2.97 -11.69
C ASP A 37 -9.96 -1.69 -10.83
N THR A 38 -8.90 -1.47 -10.05
CA THR A 38 -8.74 -0.29 -9.18
C THR A 38 -7.65 0.68 -9.66
N ARG A 39 -7.17 0.50 -10.88
CA ARG A 39 -6.16 1.37 -11.50
C ARG A 39 -6.66 2.82 -11.55
N MET A 40 -5.83 3.75 -11.07
CA MET A 40 -6.20 5.18 -11.06
C MET A 40 -6.16 5.80 -12.45
N ASN A 41 -5.18 5.44 -13.28
CA ASN A 41 -5.02 6.03 -14.61
C ASN A 41 -4.33 5.04 -15.57
N GLU A 42 -4.83 4.99 -16.80
CA GLU A 42 -4.23 4.34 -17.95
C GLU A 42 -3.86 5.41 -19.00
N PRO A 43 -2.57 5.79 -19.09
CA PRO A 43 -2.14 6.81 -20.05
C PRO A 43 -2.49 6.43 -21.50
N GLY A 44 -2.96 7.41 -22.27
CA GLY A 44 -3.36 7.22 -23.67
C GLY A 44 -4.82 6.83 -23.87
N THR A 45 -5.59 6.65 -22.80
CA THR A 45 -7.05 6.44 -22.87
C THR A 45 -7.80 7.69 -22.40
N THR A 46 -9.05 7.84 -22.86
CA THR A 46 -9.90 8.99 -22.53
C THR A 46 -11.03 8.64 -21.55
N ALA A 47 -11.25 7.36 -21.28
CA ALA A 47 -12.34 6.86 -20.45
C ALA A 47 -11.82 6.03 -19.27
N ASN A 48 -12.62 5.93 -18.21
CA ASN A 48 -12.36 5.11 -17.02
C ASN A 48 -11.07 5.45 -16.24
N ASN A 49 -10.55 6.67 -16.38
CA ASN A 49 -9.46 7.20 -15.58
C ASN A 49 -9.98 8.06 -14.43
N TRP A 50 -9.24 8.09 -13.32
CA TRP A 50 -9.50 8.93 -12.14
C TRP A 50 -10.82 8.63 -11.42
N VAL A 51 -11.40 7.46 -11.67
CA VAL A 51 -12.70 7.04 -11.12
C VAL A 51 -12.61 6.19 -9.86
N PHE A 52 -11.42 5.67 -9.53
CA PHE A 52 -11.23 4.83 -8.36
C PHE A 52 -11.63 5.57 -7.08
N ARG A 53 -12.44 4.91 -6.25
CA ARG A 53 -12.83 5.40 -4.93
C ARG A 53 -12.70 4.29 -3.90
N MET A 54 -12.12 4.64 -2.76
CA MET A 54 -12.00 3.74 -1.62
C MET A 54 -13.35 3.54 -0.94
N THR A 55 -13.69 2.29 -0.61
CA THR A 55 -14.84 1.99 0.24
C THR A 55 -14.46 2.07 1.71
N ARG A 56 -15.44 2.35 2.58
CA ARG A 56 -15.20 2.35 4.03
C ARG A 56 -14.72 0.98 4.51
N ASP A 57 -15.30 -0.10 4.00
CA ASP A 57 -14.91 -1.47 4.38
C ASP A 57 -13.48 -1.80 3.94
N GLY A 58 -13.09 -1.36 2.73
CA GLY A 58 -11.71 -1.52 2.26
C GLY A 58 -10.69 -0.80 3.13
N LEU A 59 -11.04 0.40 3.62
CA LEU A 59 -10.21 1.15 4.57
C LEU A 59 -10.10 0.44 5.92
N LEU A 60 -11.19 -0.12 6.43
CA LEU A 60 -11.23 -0.81 7.73
C LEU A 60 -10.47 -2.15 7.72
N GLN A 61 -10.28 -2.76 6.54
CA GLN A 61 -9.54 -4.02 6.40
C GLN A 61 -8.01 -3.85 6.39
N ILE A 62 -7.49 -2.62 6.39
CA ILE A 62 -6.04 -2.38 6.39
C ILE A 62 -5.42 -2.98 7.66
N ASP A 63 -4.41 -3.84 7.48
CA ASP A 63 -3.66 -4.48 8.57
C ASP A 63 -2.66 -3.49 9.19
N VAL A 64 -3.18 -2.54 9.96
CA VAL A 64 -2.41 -1.47 10.60
C VAL A 64 -1.29 -2.03 11.49
N ASP A 65 -1.52 -3.14 12.17
CA ASP A 65 -0.52 -3.79 13.03
C ASP A 65 0.65 -4.34 12.23
N TRP A 66 0.40 -4.92 11.05
CA TRP A 66 1.46 -5.34 10.14
C TRP A 66 2.30 -4.15 9.66
N TYR A 67 1.67 -3.05 9.26
CA TYR A 67 2.39 -1.84 8.83
C TYR A 67 3.20 -1.22 9.97
N ASN A 68 2.64 -1.14 11.18
CA ASN A 68 3.37 -0.69 12.37
C ASN A 68 4.60 -1.57 12.62
N ARG A 69 4.44 -2.90 12.58
CA ARG A 69 5.55 -3.84 12.80
C ARG A 69 6.66 -3.66 11.77
N ILE A 70 6.35 -3.56 10.47
CA ILE A 70 7.40 -3.39 9.44
C ILE A 70 8.04 -2.00 9.48
N ASN A 71 7.28 -0.96 9.86
CA ASN A 71 7.83 0.37 10.10
C ASN A 71 8.85 0.36 11.25
N HIS A 72 8.57 -0.38 12.32
CA HIS A 72 9.50 -0.59 13.42
C HIS A 72 10.71 -1.44 13.00
N LEU A 73 10.48 -2.58 12.33
CA LEU A 73 11.52 -3.52 11.90
C LEU A 73 12.54 -2.87 10.96
N TYR A 74 12.09 -1.99 10.06
CA TYR A 74 12.94 -1.34 9.06
C TYR A 74 13.23 0.14 9.38
N HIS A 75 13.03 0.56 10.63
CA HIS A 75 13.35 1.91 11.12
C HIS A 75 12.76 3.06 10.28
N ARG A 76 11.53 2.87 9.78
CA ARG A 76 10.78 3.89 9.00
C ARG A 76 9.81 4.72 9.82
N LYS A 77 9.61 4.35 11.09
CA LYS A 77 8.96 5.21 12.08
C LYS A 77 10.03 6.06 12.75
N ALA A 78 9.86 7.39 12.72
CA ALA A 78 10.71 8.27 13.51
C ALA A 78 10.66 7.81 14.97
N LEU A 79 11.83 7.74 15.62
CA LEU A 79 11.89 7.64 17.06
C LEU A 79 11.21 8.90 17.60
N SER A 80 10.09 8.74 18.30
CA SER A 80 9.51 9.81 19.10
C SER A 80 10.56 10.22 20.12
N VAL A 81 11.20 11.36 19.88
CA VAL A 81 12.06 12.04 20.85
C VAL A 81 11.13 12.78 21.82
N ILE A 82 10.56 12.05 22.78
CA ILE A 82 10.02 12.57 24.04
C ILE A 82 10.30 11.53 25.12
#